data_AF-A0A970HD18-F1
#
_entry.id   AF-A0A970HD18-F1
#
_cell.length_a   1.000
_cell.length_b   1.000
_cell.length_c   1.000
_cell.angle_alpha   90.00
_cell.angle_beta   90.00
_cell.angle_gamma   90.00
#
_symmetry.space_group_name_H-M   'P 1'
#
loop_
_entity.id
_entity.type
_entity.pdbx_description
1 polymer ?
#
loop_
_entity_poly.entity_id
_entity_poly.type
_entity_poly.pdbx_seq_one_letter_code
_entity_poly.pdbx_strand_id
1 'polypeptide(L)' 'PFILMLGVTMVAAPGVPGGAVMAALGILESMLGFTQPMLSLMIALYIAQDSFGTACNVTGDAALALMVNKISGNELEPNN' A
#
# COMPACT_ATOMS: atom_id res chain seq x y z
N PRO A 1 7.08 -19.35 0.82
CA PRO A 1 5.63 -19.39 1.15
C PRO A 1 5.08 -18.06 1.67
N PHE A 2 5.82 -17.37 2.56
CA PHE A 2 5.42 -16.10 3.16
C PHE A 2 4.97 -15.04 2.15
N ILE A 3 5.81 -14.68 1.17
CA ILE A 3 5.49 -13.68 0.13
C ILE A 3 4.22 -14.02 -0.66
N LEU A 4 4.02 -15.30 -0.95
CA LEU A 4 2.87 -15.79 -1.71
C LEU A 4 1.57 -15.64 -0.89
N MET A 5 1.61 -16.03 0.39
CA MET A 5 0.51 -15.81 1.34
C MET A 5 0.22 -14.33 1.55
N LEU A 6 1.27 -13.52 1.65
CA LEU A 6 1.15 -12.06 1.80
C LEU A 6 0.45 -11.46 0.58
N GLY A 7 0.83 -11.85 -0.64
CA GLY A 7 0.18 -11.40 -1.87
C GLY A 7 -1.32 -11.73 -1.92
N VAL A 8 -1.70 -12.97 -1.62
CA VAL A 8 -3.12 -13.39 -1.59
C VAL A 8 -3.91 -12.62 -0.53
N THR A 9 -3.33 -12.46 0.65
CA THR A 9 -4.01 -11.83 1.79
C THR A 9 -4.12 -10.32 1.60
N MET A 10 -3.18 -9.69 0.89
CA MET A 10 -3.26 -8.26 0.52
C MET A 10 -4.37 -7.98 -0.50
N VAL A 11 -4.68 -8.93 -1.39
CA VAL A 11 -5.85 -8.83 -2.29
C VAL A 11 -7.16 -8.95 -1.50
N ALA A 12 -7.17 -9.79 -0.46
CA ALA A 12 -8.32 -10.00 0.41
C ALA A 12 -8.43 -8.97 1.56
N ALA A 13 -7.50 -8.02 1.65
CA ALA A 13 -7.45 -7.07 2.77
C ALA A 13 -8.67 -6.13 2.74
N PRO A 14 -9.25 -5.82 3.91
CA PRO A 14 -10.41 -4.94 3.98
C PRO A 14 -10.03 -3.53 3.51
N GLY A 15 -10.89 -2.90 2.69
CA GLY A 15 -10.69 -1.56 2.11
C GLY A 15 -10.81 -0.40 3.10
N VAL A 16 -10.49 -0.63 4.37
CA VAL A 16 -10.49 0.37 5.44
C VAL A 16 -9.06 0.87 5.70
N PRO A 17 -8.88 2.10 6.23
CA PRO A 17 -7.55 2.59 6.61
C PRO A 17 -6.81 1.59 7.52
N GLY A 18 -5.57 1.22 7.18
CA GLY A 18 -4.79 0.22 7.92
C GLY A 18 -5.16 -1.25 7.69
N GLY A 19 -6.13 -1.55 6.81
CA GLY A 19 -6.58 -2.93 6.56
C GLY A 19 -5.47 -3.88 6.07
N ALA A 20 -4.57 -3.38 5.23
CA ALA A 20 -3.41 -4.13 4.74
C ALA A 20 -2.42 -4.53 5.86
N VAL A 21 -2.20 -3.65 6.83
CA VAL A 21 -1.27 -3.91 7.94
C VAL A 21 -1.88 -4.90 8.92
N MET A 22 -3.16 -4.73 9.25
CA MET A 22 -3.87 -5.67 10.12
C MET A 22 -3.92 -7.08 9.52
N ALA A 23 -4.03 -7.20 8.19
CA ALA A 23 -3.92 -8.47 7.48
C ALA A 23 -2.49 -9.06 7.53
N ALA A 24 -1.46 -8.22 7.41
CA ALA A 24 -0.07 -8.65 7.45
C ALA A 24 0.38 -9.13 8.84
N LEU A 25 -0.09 -8.52 9.93
CA LEU A 25 0.29 -8.87 11.30
C LEU A 25 0.00 -10.34 11.63
N GLY A 26 -1.15 -10.87 11.20
CA GLY A 26 -1.49 -12.28 11.42
C GLY A 26 -0.55 -13.26 10.71
N ILE A 27 -0.02 -12.88 9.55
CA ILE A 27 0.96 -13.68 8.80
C ILE A 27 2.36 -13.54 9.42
N LEU A 28 2.72 -12.33 9.88
CA LEU A 28 3.97 -12.08 10.59
C LEU A 28 4.07 -12.90 11.89
N GLU A 29 2.98 -12.98 12.65
CA GLU A 29 2.90 -13.81 13.86
C GLU A 29 2.96 -15.31 13.51
N SER A 30 2.10 -15.78 12.62
CA SER A 30 1.92 -17.21 12.35
C SER A 30 3.02 -17.86 11.50
N MET A 31 3.69 -17.11 10.62
CA MET A 31 4.70 -17.66 9.71
C MET A 31 6.14 -17.23 10.00
N LEU A 32 6.34 -16.02 10.56
CA LEU A 32 7.68 -15.52 10.91
C LEU A 32 7.93 -15.55 12.43
N GLY A 33 6.94 -15.93 13.24
CA GLY A 33 7.09 -16.05 14.68
C GLY A 33 7.32 -14.70 15.38
N PHE A 34 6.78 -13.61 14.83
CA PHE A 34 6.91 -12.30 15.45
C PHE A 34 6.21 -12.29 16.81
N THR A 35 6.93 -11.83 17.83
CA THR A 35 6.39 -11.66 19.19
C THR A 35 5.53 -10.39 19.27
N GLN A 36 4.64 -10.30 20.27
CA GLN A 36 3.82 -9.09 20.48
C GLN A 36 4.60 -7.76 20.44
N PRO A 37 5.77 -7.62 21.08
CA PRO A 37 6.58 -6.41 20.97
C PRO A 37 7.00 -6.07 19.53
N MET A 38 7.32 -7.09 18.73
CA MET A 38 7.70 -6.91 17.31
C MET A 38 6.49 -6.51 16.47
N LEU A 39 5.32 -7.09 16.72
CA LEU A 39 4.07 -6.70 16.04
C LEU A 39 3.69 -5.25 16.37
N SER A 40 3.82 -4.84 17.64
CA SER A 40 3.64 -3.44 18.05
C SER A 40 4.60 -2.50 17.33
N LEU A 41 5.86 -2.91 17.14
CA LEU A 41 6.83 -2.14 16.37
C LEU A 41 6.42 -2.03 14.89
N MET A 42 5.89 -3.09 14.27
CA MET A 42 5.40 -3.03 12.89
C MET A 42 4.23 -2.05 12.73
N ILE A 43 3.31 -2.00 13.69
CA ILE A 43 2.23 -1.01 13.71
C ILE A 43 2.79 0.41 13.84
N ALA A 44 3.75 0.62 14.75
CA ALA A 44 4.37 1.92 14.94
C ALA A 44 5.11 2.41 13.69
N LEU A 45 5.85 1.52 13.02
CA LEU A 45 6.52 1.81 11.74
C LEU A 45 5.51 2.11 10.64
N TYR A 46 4.41 1.36 10.57
CA TYR A 46 3.34 1.63 9.62
C TYR A 46 2.76 3.04 9.83
N ILE A 47 2.38 3.39 11.05
CA ILE A 47 1.83 4.72 11.36
C ILE A 47 2.82 5.83 11.00
N ALA A 48 4.10 5.61 11.26
CA ALA A 48 5.15 6.58 10.90
C ALA A 48 5.31 6.77 9.38
N GLN A 49 4.94 5.76 8.58
CA GLN A 49 5.20 5.71 7.14
C GLN A 49 3.95 5.85 6.26
N ASP A 50 2.74 5.65 6.81
CA ASP A 50 1.48 5.58 6.07
C ASP A 50 1.22 6.84 5.23
N SER A 51 1.57 8.01 5.77
CA SER A 51 1.49 9.29 5.06
C SER A 51 2.38 9.34 3.82
N PHE A 52 3.60 8.77 3.88
CA PHE A 52 4.49 8.69 2.73
C PHE A 52 3.97 7.68 1.71
N GLY A 53 3.50 6.51 2.15
CA GLY A 53 2.92 5.49 1.27
C GLY A 53 1.70 6.02 0.51
N THR A 54 0.80 6.72 1.20
CA THR A 54 -0.37 7.35 0.60
C THR A 54 0.01 8.46 -0.38
N ALA A 55 0.95 9.34 -0.01
CA ALA A 55 1.43 10.40 -0.89
C ALA A 55 2.08 9.84 -2.17
N CYS A 56 2.88 8.78 -2.04
CA CYS A 56 3.49 8.08 -3.17
C CYS A 56 2.44 7.45 -4.09
N ASN A 57 1.40 6.82 -3.55
CA ASN A 57 0.33 6.23 -4.35
C ASN A 57 -0.42 7.31 -5.15
N VAL A 58 -0.84 8.40 -4.50
CA VAL A 58 -1.54 9.51 -5.17
C VAL A 58 -0.66 10.17 -6.23
N THR A 59 0.62 10.41 -5.92
CA THR A 59 1.57 11.02 -6.86
C THR A 59 1.85 10.08 -8.04
N GLY A 60 1.97 8.78 -7.79
CA GLY A 60 2.16 7.75 -8.81
C GLY A 60 0.98 7.67 -9.76
N ASP A 61 -0.24 7.71 -9.24
CA ASP A 61 -1.46 7.70 -10.06
C ASP A 61 -1.55 8.96 -10.94
N ALA A 62 -1.21 10.14 -10.39
CA ALA A 62 -1.15 11.38 -11.16
C ALA A 62 -0.06 11.30 -12.26
N ALA A 63 1.12 10.77 -11.95
CA ALA A 63 2.18 10.58 -12.93
C ALA A 63 1.78 9.60 -14.04
N LEU A 64 1.12 8.48 -13.69
CA LEU A 64 0.58 7.52 -14.65
C LEU A 64 -0.48 8.15 -15.54
N ALA A 65 -1.39 8.95 -14.98
CA ALA A 65 -2.40 9.65 -15.75
C ALA A 65 -1.78 10.59 -16.80
N LEU A 66 -0.75 11.36 -16.43
CA LEU A 66 -0.02 12.22 -17.35
C LEU A 66 0.69 11.44 -18.46
N MET A 67 1.32 10.30 -18.12
CA MET A 67 1.96 9.43 -19.10
C MET A 67 0.95 8.84 -20.09
N VAL A 68 -0.16 8.29 -19.60
CA VAL A 68 -1.23 7.73 -20.45
C VAL A 68 -1.83 8.80 -21.35
N ASN A 69 -2.06 10.01 -20.82
CA ASN A 69 -2.57 11.12 -21.60
C ASN A 69 -1.64 11.49 -22.78
N LYS A 70 -0.33 11.55 -22.50
CA LYS A 70 0.69 11.85 -23.53
C LYS A 70 0.77 10.76 -24.61
N ILE A 71 0.65 9.49 -24.22
CA ILE A 71 0.69 8.35 -25.17
C ILE A 71 -0.58 8.31 -26.03
N SER A 72 -1.74 8.63 -25.46
CA SER A 72 -3.03 8.64 -26.17
C SER A 72 -3.20 9.81 -27.14
N GLY A 73 -2.24 10.73 -27.23
CA GLY A 73 -2.27 11.85 -28.18
C GLY A 73 -3.24 12.98 -27.80
N ASN A 74 -3.74 12.99 -26.56
CA ASN A 74 -4.58 14.09 -26.06
C ASN A 74 -3.68 15.23 -25.58
N GLU A 75 -3.81 16.41 -26.18
CA GLU A 75 -3.27 17.65 -25.59
C GLU A 75 -4.12 18.00 -24.37
N LEU A 76 -3.47 18.26 -23.23
CA LEU A 76 -4.15 18.83 -22.07
C LEU A 76 -4.51 20.27 -22.44
N GLU A 77 -5.69 20.49 -23.04
CA GLU A 77 -6.20 21.84 -23.25
C GLU A 77 -6.43 22.47 -21.86
N PRO A 78 -5.70 23.55 -21.50
CA PRO A 78 -5.98 24.25 -20.26
C PRO A 78 -7.34 24.93 -20.42
N ASN A 79 -8.33 24.49 -19.64
CA ASN A 79 -9.64 25.12 -19.59
C ASN A 79 -9.46 26.52 -18.97
N ASN A 80 -9.80 27.56 -19.75
CA ASN A 80 -9.76 28.97 -19.33
C ASN A 80 -10.70 29.25 -18.14
#